data_AF-A0A1M5KMR3-F1
#
_entry.id   AF-A0A1M5KMR3-F1
#
_cell.length_a   1.000
_cell.length_b   1.000
_cell.length_c   1.000
_cell.angle_alpha   90.00
_cell.angle_beta   90.00
_cell.angle_gamma   90.00
#
_symmetry.space_group_name_H-M   'P 1'
#
loop_
_entity.id
_entity.type
_entity.pdbx_description
1 polymer ?
#
loop_
_entity_poly.entity_id
_entity_poly.type
_entity_poly.pdbx_seq_one_letter_code
_entity_poly.pdbx_strand_id
1 'polypeptide(L)'
;MMNKIFKTFAIVLVFMNSQYFIAQQVVKDQRTQEIELQKAENEAKKISIENHRKLDEKISDLQKQLKEIEKQKKEVENKKKSLVKSENNLKSTKEKISKLEIANQKIENKINTTSVTGEEIQKQRIKTKENEVNIQKLKLVQITQQKELEKVMSTL
;
A
#
# COMPACT_ATOMS: atom_id res chain seq x y z
N MET A 1 82.27 48.15 35.94
CA MET A 1 81.97 46.81 35.39
C MET A 1 80.71 46.17 36.01
N MET A 2 80.58 46.16 37.35
CA MET A 2 79.48 45.51 38.09
C MET A 2 78.06 45.93 37.65
N ASN A 3 77.85 47.23 37.35
CA ASN A 3 76.53 47.75 36.94
C ASN A 3 76.08 47.30 35.54
N LYS A 4 77.02 46.94 34.65
CA LYS A 4 76.69 46.38 33.32
C LYS A 4 76.31 44.91 33.43
N ILE A 5 77.03 44.15 34.26
CA ILE A 5 76.75 42.72 34.54
C ILE A 5 75.37 42.56 35.18
N PHE A 6 75.02 43.39 36.16
CA PHE A 6 73.69 43.39 36.78
C PHE A 6 72.56 43.70 35.78
N LYS A 7 72.76 44.69 34.89
CA LYS A 7 71.78 45.01 33.84
C LYS A 7 71.62 43.87 32.84
N THR A 8 72.71 43.25 32.41
CA THR A 8 72.67 42.07 31.53
C THR A 8 71.96 40.89 32.20
N PHE A 9 72.24 40.64 33.49
CA PHE A 9 71.59 39.58 34.25
C PHE A 9 70.08 39.82 34.42
N ALA A 10 69.68 41.07 34.70
CA ALA A 10 68.28 41.45 34.77
C ALA A 10 67.55 41.26 33.43
N ILE A 11 68.19 41.62 32.31
CA ILE A 11 67.63 41.39 30.96
C ILE A 11 67.47 39.90 30.68
N VAL A 12 68.47 39.07 31.01
CA VAL A 12 68.41 37.62 30.84
C VAL A 12 67.27 37.00 31.67
N LEU A 13 67.10 37.44 32.92
CA LEU A 13 65.99 36.97 33.77
C LEU A 13 64.63 37.35 33.19
N VAL A 14 64.46 38.57 32.66
CA VAL A 14 63.21 38.99 32.03
C VAL A 14 62.92 38.18 30.76
N PHE A 15 63.95 37.90 29.95
CA PHE A 15 63.83 37.06 28.76
C PHE A 15 63.49 35.59 29.08
N MET A 16 64.06 35.02 30.14
CA MET A 16 63.72 33.66 30.55
C MET A 16 62.29 33.56 31.11
N ASN A 17 61.84 34.55 31.87
CA ASN A 17 60.47 34.58 32.41
C ASN A 17 59.41 34.80 31.31
N SER A 18 59.71 35.60 30.28
CA SER A 18 58.78 35.78 29.15
C SER A 18 58.64 34.51 28.32
N GLN A 19 59.72 33.75 28.10
CA GLN A 19 59.65 32.45 27.42
C GLN A 19 58.84 31.43 28.21
N TYR A 20 58.95 31.40 29.54
CA TYR A 20 58.15 30.52 30.40
C TYR A 20 56.65 30.84 30.31
N PHE A 21 56.29 32.13 30.34
CA PHE A 21 54.90 32.56 30.18
C PHE A 21 54.33 32.21 28.80
N ILE A 22 55.09 32.44 27.72
CA ILE A 22 54.69 32.08 26.36
C ILE A 22 54.50 30.56 26.23
N ALA A 23 55.41 29.75 26.77
CA ALA A 23 55.29 28.29 26.73
C ALA A 23 54.05 27.80 27.49
N GLN A 24 53.76 28.35 28.68
CA GLN A 24 52.54 28.01 29.42
C GLN A 24 51.26 28.42 28.67
N GLN A 25 51.27 29.59 28.05
CA GLN A 25 50.13 30.08 27.28
C GLN A 25 49.87 29.20 26.06
N VAL A 26 50.92 28.83 25.30
CA VAL A 26 50.81 27.91 24.16
C VAL A 26 50.25 26.55 24.58
N VAL A 27 50.72 25.97 25.69
CA VAL A 27 50.21 24.68 26.20
C VAL A 27 48.75 24.79 26.65
N LYS A 28 48.35 25.90 27.26
CA LYS A 28 46.97 26.14 27.67
C LYS A 28 46.04 26.31 26.47
N ASP A 29 46.48 27.04 25.46
CA ASP A 29 45.72 27.28 24.23
C ASP A 29 45.56 25.98 23.42
N GLN A 30 46.62 25.16 23.31
CA GLN A 30 46.56 23.83 22.70
C GLN A 30 45.58 22.90 23.42
N ARG A 31 45.63 22.81 24.76
CA ARG A 31 44.67 22.02 25.54
C ARG A 31 43.24 22.51 25.36
N THR A 32 43.04 23.83 25.24
CA THR A 32 41.72 24.41 25.03
C THR A 32 41.18 24.02 23.65
N GLN A 33 42.01 24.11 22.60
CA GLN A 33 41.67 23.65 21.25
C GLN A 33 41.37 22.15 21.20
N GLU A 34 42.15 21.31 21.89
CA GLU A 34 41.88 19.86 21.97
C GLU A 34 40.54 19.55 22.64
N ILE A 35 40.19 20.26 23.72
CA ILE A 35 38.90 20.10 24.40
C ILE A 35 37.74 20.54 23.50
N GLU A 36 37.89 21.65 22.77
CA GLU A 36 36.88 22.13 21.82
C GLU A 36 36.72 21.16 20.65
N LEU A 37 37.81 20.63 20.10
CA LEU A 37 37.78 19.61 19.06
C LEU A 37 37.07 18.34 19.54
N GLN A 38 37.43 17.82 20.72
CA GLN A 38 36.76 16.66 21.30
C GLN A 38 35.27 16.89 21.53
N LYS A 39 34.86 18.10 21.95
CA LYS A 39 33.44 18.45 22.08
C LYS A 39 32.74 18.44 20.73
N ALA A 40 33.33 19.07 19.71
CA ALA A 40 32.80 19.09 18.36
C ALA A 40 32.68 17.68 17.75
N GLU A 41 33.69 16.82 17.94
CA GLU A 41 33.66 15.42 17.50
C GLU A 41 32.58 14.62 18.23
N ASN A 42 32.43 14.80 19.54
CA ASN A 42 31.38 14.14 20.32
C ASN A 42 29.98 14.60 19.91
N GLU A 43 29.80 15.88 19.63
CA GLU A 43 28.54 16.42 19.10
C GLU A 43 28.24 15.88 17.71
N ALA A 44 29.21 15.86 16.80
CA ALA A 44 29.07 15.27 15.47
C ALA A 44 28.69 13.78 15.55
N LYS A 45 29.32 13.03 16.46
CA LYS A 45 28.99 11.62 16.71
C LYS A 45 27.57 11.44 17.26
N LYS A 46 27.15 12.28 18.22
CA LYS A 46 25.77 12.27 18.74
C LYS A 46 24.75 12.55 17.65
N ILE A 47 24.99 13.57 16.82
CA ILE A 47 24.13 13.93 15.69
C ILE A 47 24.05 12.77 14.68
N SER A 48 25.19 12.14 14.36
CA SER A 48 25.23 10.99 13.47
C SER A 48 24.40 9.82 14.01
N ILE A 49 24.58 9.45 15.29
CA ILE A 49 23.80 8.38 15.93
C ILE A 49 22.30 8.69 15.91
N GLU A 50 21.92 9.92 16.26
CA GLU A 50 20.51 10.33 16.28
C GLU A 50 19.90 10.33 14.87
N ASN A 51 20.67 10.73 13.85
CA ASN A 51 20.22 10.66 12.47
C ASN A 51 20.04 9.20 12.01
N HIS A 52 20.96 8.30 12.33
CA HIS A 52 20.81 6.88 12.04
C HIS A 52 19.58 6.29 12.73
N ARG A 53 19.36 6.60 14.02
CA ARG A 53 18.17 6.18 14.76
C ARG A 53 16.87 6.65 14.08
N LYS A 54 16.80 7.92 13.68
CA LYS A 54 15.64 8.48 12.95
C LYS A 54 15.43 7.81 11.59
N LEU A 55 16.51 7.46 10.88
CA LEU A 55 16.41 6.73 9.62
C LEU A 55 15.88 5.31 9.83
N ASP A 56 16.37 4.60 10.84
CA ASP A 56 15.92 3.25 11.17
C ASP A 56 14.44 3.23 11.60
N GLU A 57 14.00 4.23 12.37
CA GLU A 57 12.59 4.42 12.72
C GLU A 57 11.73 4.63 11.47
N LYS A 58 12.15 5.52 10.56
CA LYS A 58 11.45 5.75 9.29
C LYS A 58 11.41 4.50 8.42
N ILE A 59 12.50 3.74 8.35
CA ILE A 59 12.56 2.48 7.59
C ILE A 59 11.56 1.47 8.18
N SER A 60 11.54 1.33 9.51
CA SER A 60 10.60 0.44 10.20
C SER A 60 9.14 0.83 9.93
N ASP A 61 8.83 2.12 9.99
CA ASP A 61 7.48 2.61 9.72
C ASP A 61 7.08 2.44 8.25
N LEU A 62 7.98 2.71 7.30
CA LEU A 62 7.75 2.44 5.89
C LEU A 62 7.54 0.95 5.61
N GLN A 63 8.28 0.06 6.26
CA GLN A 63 8.08 -1.38 6.14
C GLN A 63 6.71 -1.82 6.67
N LYS A 64 6.23 -1.26 7.78
CA LYS A 64 4.87 -1.51 8.28
C LYS A 64 3.81 -1.04 7.29
N GLN A 65 3.97 0.17 6.74
CA GLN A 65 3.05 0.71 5.74
C GLN A 65 3.02 -0.17 4.47
N LEU A 66 4.17 -0.63 3.99
CA LEU A 66 4.24 -1.54 2.84
C LEU A 66 3.49 -2.85 3.08
N LYS A 67 3.65 -3.45 4.27
CA LYS A 67 2.91 -4.68 4.65
C LYS A 67 1.40 -4.45 4.68
N GLU A 68 0.96 -3.32 5.21
CA GLU A 68 -0.46 -2.98 5.28
C GLU A 68 -1.04 -2.74 3.88
N ILE A 69 -0.32 -2.01 3.01
CA ILE A 69 -0.70 -1.81 1.61
C ILE A 69 -0.79 -3.15 0.87
N GLU A 70 0.14 -4.08 1.11
CA GLU A 70 0.10 -5.40 0.48
C GLU A 70 -1.11 -6.21 0.93
N LYS A 71 -1.47 -6.13 2.21
CA LYS A 71 -2.67 -6.78 2.77
C LYS A 71 -3.95 -6.20 2.15
N GLN A 72 -4.06 -4.88 2.07
CA GLN A 72 -5.20 -4.21 1.45
C GLN A 72 -5.31 -4.56 -0.05
N LYS A 73 -4.18 -4.60 -0.78
CA LYS A 73 -4.16 -5.01 -2.18
C LYS A 73 -4.68 -6.44 -2.37
N LYS A 74 -4.26 -7.38 -1.51
CA LYS A 74 -4.75 -8.77 -1.52
C LYS A 74 -6.26 -8.84 -1.25
N GLU A 75 -6.75 -8.05 -0.29
CA GLU A 75 -8.18 -7.98 0.01
C GLU A 75 -8.99 -7.46 -1.18
N VAL A 76 -8.56 -6.36 -1.80
CA VAL A 76 -9.20 -5.78 -2.99
C VAL A 76 -9.19 -6.77 -4.16
N GLU A 77 -8.08 -7.50 -4.37
CA GLU A 77 -8.00 -8.49 -5.43
C GLU A 77 -8.98 -9.65 -5.22
N ASN A 78 -9.13 -10.12 -3.98
CA ASN A 78 -10.09 -11.17 -3.63
C ASN A 78 -11.54 -10.69 -3.80
N LYS A 79 -11.84 -9.45 -3.41
CA LYS A 79 -13.14 -8.81 -3.63
C LYS A 79 -13.44 -8.69 -5.12
N LYS A 80 -12.47 -8.25 -5.94
CA LYS A 80 -12.59 -8.18 -7.41
C LYS A 80 -12.86 -9.54 -8.04
N LYS A 81 -12.14 -10.59 -7.63
CA LYS A 81 -12.38 -11.96 -8.12
C LYS A 81 -13.81 -12.44 -7.81
N SER A 82 -14.29 -12.12 -6.61
CA SER A 82 -15.64 -12.46 -6.17
C SER A 82 -16.71 -11.70 -6.98
N LEU A 83 -16.49 -10.41 -7.22
CA LEU A 83 -17.35 -9.57 -8.06
C LEU A 83 -17.47 -10.13 -9.47
N VAL A 84 -16.35 -10.38 -10.15
CA VAL A 84 -16.31 -10.92 -11.52
C VAL A 84 -17.03 -12.27 -11.60
N LYS A 85 -16.87 -13.14 -10.59
CA LYS A 85 -17.56 -14.42 -10.54
C LYS A 85 -19.08 -14.24 -10.43
N SER A 86 -19.54 -13.35 -9.56
CA SER A 86 -20.97 -13.05 -9.41
C SER A 86 -21.59 -12.43 -10.67
N GLU A 87 -20.88 -11.51 -11.33
CA GLU A 87 -21.30 -10.91 -12.60
C GLU A 87 -21.44 -11.97 -13.71
N ASN A 88 -20.44 -12.85 -13.84
CA ASN A 88 -20.46 -13.92 -14.84
C ASN A 88 -21.59 -14.93 -14.61
N ASN A 89 -21.84 -15.29 -13.34
CA ASN A 89 -22.97 -16.15 -12.99
C ASN A 89 -24.30 -15.51 -13.37
N LEU A 90 -24.49 -14.23 -13.03
CA LEU A 90 -25.70 -13.49 -13.37
C LEU A 90 -25.90 -13.39 -14.89
N LYS A 91 -24.82 -13.10 -15.63
CA LYS A 91 -24.84 -13.04 -17.09
C LYS A 91 -25.24 -14.38 -17.70
N SER A 92 -24.64 -15.49 -17.24
CA SER A 92 -24.97 -16.84 -17.70
C SER A 92 -26.45 -17.18 -17.49
N THR A 93 -27.01 -16.83 -16.33
CA THR A 93 -28.44 -17.04 -16.03
C THR A 93 -29.33 -16.23 -16.96
N LYS A 94 -29.01 -14.94 -17.18
CA LYS A 94 -29.75 -14.07 -18.12
C LYS A 94 -29.74 -14.62 -19.54
N GLU A 95 -28.59 -15.11 -20.02
CA GLU A 95 -28.47 -15.74 -21.34
C GLU A 95 -29.32 -17.00 -21.47
N LYS A 96 -29.38 -17.85 -20.43
CA LYS A 96 -30.24 -19.05 -20.41
C LYS A 96 -31.72 -18.68 -20.48
N ILE A 97 -32.15 -17.67 -19.71
CA ILE A 97 -33.52 -17.15 -19.75
C ILE A 97 -33.86 -16.67 -21.17
N SER A 98 -33.01 -15.82 -21.74
CA SER A 98 -33.21 -15.28 -23.09
C SER A 98 -33.32 -16.37 -24.16
N LYS A 99 -32.46 -17.40 -24.10
CA LYS A 99 -32.53 -18.54 -25.03
C LYS A 99 -33.85 -19.31 -24.94
N LEU A 100 -34.37 -19.53 -23.73
CA LEU A 100 -35.66 -20.20 -23.53
C LEU A 100 -36.83 -19.31 -23.98
N GLU A 101 -36.79 -18.01 -23.71
CA GLU A 101 -37.81 -17.05 -24.17
C GLU A 101 -37.88 -16.99 -25.70
N ILE A 102 -36.73 -16.94 -26.37
CA ILE A 102 -36.65 -17.00 -27.84
C ILE A 102 -37.17 -18.36 -28.37
N ALA A 103 -36.84 -19.46 -27.70
CA ALA A 103 -37.33 -20.78 -28.09
C ALA A 103 -38.86 -20.86 -27.99
N ASN A 104 -39.46 -20.31 -26.94
CA ASN A 104 -40.91 -20.23 -26.77
C ASN A 104 -41.56 -19.35 -27.84
N GLN A 105 -40.99 -18.17 -28.15
CA GLN A 105 -41.48 -17.32 -29.24
C GLN A 105 -41.47 -18.05 -30.59
N LYS A 106 -40.42 -18.83 -30.88
CA LYS A 106 -40.34 -19.63 -32.11
C LYS A 106 -41.41 -20.71 -32.18
N ILE A 107 -41.71 -21.36 -31.05
CA ILE A 107 -42.77 -22.37 -30.97
C ILE A 107 -44.13 -21.71 -31.20
N GLU A 108 -44.40 -20.60 -30.53
CA GLU A 108 -45.65 -19.85 -30.66
C GLU A 108 -45.89 -19.38 -32.10
N ASN A 109 -44.86 -18.84 -32.75
CA ASN A 109 -44.93 -18.47 -34.16
C ASN A 109 -45.23 -19.66 -35.07
N LYS A 110 -44.64 -20.85 -34.80
CA LYS A 110 -44.94 -22.06 -35.58
C LYS A 110 -46.39 -22.51 -35.42
N ILE A 111 -46.93 -22.48 -34.21
CA ILE A 111 -48.33 -22.81 -33.93
C ILE A 111 -49.27 -21.88 -34.69
N ASN A 112 -48.95 -20.58 -34.74
CA ASN A 112 -49.85 -19.57 -35.32
C ASN A 112 -49.76 -19.44 -36.85
N THR A 113 -48.64 -19.87 -37.46
CA THR A 113 -48.39 -19.65 -38.91
C THR A 113 -48.42 -20.92 -39.76
N THR A 114 -48.24 -22.10 -39.16
CA THR A 114 -48.14 -23.36 -39.90
C THR A 114 -49.40 -24.20 -39.69
N SER A 115 -49.90 -24.87 -40.73
CA SER A 115 -50.96 -25.87 -40.59
C SER A 115 -50.39 -27.13 -39.94
N VAL A 116 -50.32 -27.14 -38.60
CA VAL A 116 -49.87 -28.27 -37.78
C VAL A 116 -51.09 -29.03 -37.25
N THR A 117 -50.95 -30.35 -37.08
CA THR A 117 -52.02 -31.18 -36.52
C THR A 117 -52.27 -30.84 -35.05
N GLY A 118 -53.51 -31.03 -34.56
CA GLY A 118 -53.89 -30.68 -33.20
C GLY A 118 -53.05 -31.37 -32.11
N GLU A 119 -52.59 -32.59 -32.37
CA GLU A 119 -51.71 -33.34 -31.47
C GLU A 119 -50.31 -32.71 -31.39
N GLU A 120 -49.73 -32.30 -32.52
CA GLU A 120 -48.43 -31.63 -32.55
C GLU A 120 -48.52 -30.25 -31.86
N ILE A 121 -49.63 -29.53 -32.03
CA ILE A 121 -49.89 -28.26 -31.30
C ILE A 121 -49.91 -28.50 -29.79
N GLN A 122 -50.58 -29.55 -29.30
CA GLN A 122 -50.60 -29.86 -27.87
C GLN A 122 -49.20 -30.17 -27.34
N LYS A 123 -48.41 -30.98 -28.06
CA LYS A 123 -47.04 -31.32 -27.68
C LYS A 123 -46.14 -30.07 -27.60
N GLN A 124 -46.26 -29.18 -28.58
CA GLN A 124 -45.54 -27.90 -28.58
C GLN A 124 -45.97 -26.99 -27.42
N ARG A 125 -47.27 -26.94 -27.09
CA ARG A 125 -47.78 -26.18 -25.93
C ARG A 125 -47.28 -26.72 -24.58
N ILE A 126 -47.19 -28.04 -24.43
CA ILE A 126 -46.61 -28.66 -23.23
C ILE A 126 -45.15 -28.22 -23.08
N LYS A 127 -44.37 -28.31 -24.16
CA LYS A 127 -42.98 -27.86 -24.18
C LYS A 127 -42.82 -26.37 -23.84
N THR A 128 -43.69 -25.51 -24.36
CA THR A 128 -43.70 -24.07 -24.00
C THR A 128 -43.92 -23.88 -22.51
N LYS A 129 -44.90 -24.60 -21.91
CA LYS A 129 -45.17 -24.54 -20.46
C LYS A 129 -44.02 -25.07 -19.61
N GLU A 130 -43.36 -26.15 -20.02
CA GLU A 130 -42.16 -26.67 -19.35
C GLU A 130 -41.03 -25.62 -19.37
N ASN A 131 -40.81 -24.98 -20.51
CA ASN A 131 -39.85 -23.88 -20.65
C ASN A 131 -40.24 -22.68 -19.78
N GLU A 132 -41.52 -22.31 -19.68
CA GLU A 132 -42.01 -21.23 -18.80
C GLU A 132 -41.71 -21.51 -17.33
N VAL A 133 -41.96 -22.74 -16.85
CA VAL A 133 -41.61 -23.14 -15.49
C VAL A 133 -40.10 -23.05 -15.27
N ASN A 134 -39.29 -23.49 -16.24
CA ASN A 134 -37.84 -23.36 -16.16
C ASN A 134 -37.37 -21.90 -16.17
N ILE A 135 -37.99 -21.03 -16.96
CA ILE A 135 -37.73 -19.58 -16.98
C ILE A 135 -38.05 -18.99 -15.60
N GLN A 136 -39.19 -19.33 -14.99
CA GLN A 136 -39.54 -18.83 -13.65
C GLN A 136 -38.51 -19.26 -12.59
N LYS A 137 -38.08 -20.53 -12.61
CA LYS A 137 -37.01 -21.02 -11.74
C LYS A 137 -35.71 -20.24 -11.94
N LEU A 138 -35.32 -20.00 -13.19
CA LEU A 138 -34.11 -19.22 -13.51
C LEU A 138 -34.25 -17.74 -13.11
N LYS A 139 -35.44 -17.14 -13.23
CA LYS A 139 -35.71 -15.77 -12.76
C LYS A 139 -35.57 -15.64 -11.25
N LEU A 140 -36.02 -16.64 -10.48
CA LEU A 140 -35.78 -16.70 -9.04
C LEU A 140 -34.27 -16.76 -8.73
N VAL A 141 -33.53 -17.61 -9.43
CA VAL A 141 -32.06 -17.68 -9.30
C VAL A 141 -31.41 -16.35 -9.68
N GLN A 142 -31.87 -15.68 -10.73
CA GLN A 142 -31.37 -14.37 -11.17
C GLN A 142 -31.56 -13.32 -10.07
N ILE A 143 -32.72 -13.29 -9.40
CA ILE A 143 -32.99 -12.36 -8.30
C ILE A 143 -32.04 -12.61 -7.14
N THR A 144 -31.83 -13.88 -6.76
CA THR A 144 -30.88 -14.24 -5.70
C THR A 144 -29.46 -13.81 -6.06
N GLN A 145 -29.02 -14.07 -7.30
CA GLN A 145 -27.71 -13.66 -7.81
C GLN A 145 -27.54 -12.13 -7.84
N GLN A 146 -28.61 -11.37 -8.16
CA GLN A 146 -28.60 -9.91 -8.11
C GLN A 146 -28.40 -9.40 -6.68
N LYS A 147 -29.14 -9.95 -5.70
CA LYS A 147 -28.97 -9.59 -4.29
C LYS A 147 -27.57 -9.93 -3.77
N GLU A 148 -27.03 -11.08 -4.16
CA GLU A 148 -25.66 -11.46 -3.82
C GLU A 148 -24.64 -10.50 -4.45
N LEU A 149 -24.83 -10.13 -5.72
CA LEU A 149 -23.97 -9.16 -6.40
C LEU A 149 -24.03 -7.78 -5.72
N GLU A 150 -25.22 -7.29 -5.37
CA GLU A 150 -25.40 -6.05 -4.62
C GLU A 150 -24.66 -6.09 -3.28
N LYS A 151 -24.75 -7.20 -2.54
CA LYS A 151 -24.02 -7.39 -1.30
C LYS A 151 -22.50 -7.40 -1.50
N VAL A 152 -22.01 -8.01 -2.58
CA VAL A 152 -20.58 -7.99 -2.90
C VAL A 152 -20.14 -6.56 -3.23
N MET A 153 -20.92 -5.83 -4.05
CA MET A 153 -20.64 -4.44 -4.40
C MET A 153 -20.67 -3.50 -3.19
N SER A 154 -21.55 -3.72 -2.21
CA SER A 154 -21.60 -2.89 -1.00
C SER A 154 -20.42 -3.10 -0.05
N THR A 155 -19.67 -4.19 -0.23
CA THR A 155 -18.47 -4.51 0.58
C THR A 155 -17.16 -4.18 -0.12
N LEU A 156 -17.24 -3.70 -1.37
CA LEU A 156 -16.11 -3.20 -2.15
C LEU A 156 -15.64 -1.87 -1.60
#